data_AF-A0A078MKL7-F1
#
_entry.id   AF-A0A078MKL7-F1
#
_cell.length_a   1.000
_cell.length_b   1.000
_cell.length_c   1.000
_cell.angle_alpha   90.00
_cell.angle_beta   90.00
_cell.angle_gamma   90.00
#
_symmetry.space_group_name_H-M   'P 1'
#
loop_
_entity.id
_entity.type
_entity.pdbx_description
1 polymer ?
#
loop_
_entity_poly.entity_id
_entity_poly.type
_entity_poly.pdbx_seq_one_letter_code
_entity_poly.pdbx_strand_id
1 'polypeptide(L)'
;MIIRLIGGTPMRGQNDPTWRGAIEDVDAYDLDDDAARTRILSASGLIVGGGVDHLLLGRHRSELSSFVRRGGRVLVNGQVVRPFLDGLAVWRKLEFGGAQDVRPHSVTPHPVWDGVDYQDLHYRTGVPGVHSYERLEEIGVAGFYGRGYHLDLPDGAAVVTGIGPYRLPLDYVYPLGAGEVLVHGGNDLESFSDEKYTIGRIGPNLVDWLAGGTGGLGPALPASGIETPSVEAPSVGAGRPAAAAPREDRDAPRIGLLHCGTFTALRTLADPALAPYRIESVYLPEADPAVLAGLDAVIVGDRLHQGQLARFAPALREALQDPAKTVVVLGENKVEDWLPGVGYTFRPTVFWTWRTGEDNGTRLRLPEDPMWQFLTPRAVAWHHHGVLHPRPGARQLVVMEEDGAELGALLYVDEVNQPARLLVTTMDPVYHHGSGFMPGASQLLYSLLRWVTATHRPARVSVPVPA
;
A
#
# COMPACT_ATOMS: atom_id res chain seq x y z
N MET A 1 1.53 -27.45 6.43
CA MET A 1 2.39 -26.39 5.88
C MET A 1 1.54 -25.15 5.74
N ILE A 2 2.04 -24.00 6.19
CA ILE A 2 1.31 -22.72 6.10
C ILE A 2 1.70 -22.06 4.78
N ILE A 3 0.71 -21.54 4.04
CA ILE A 3 0.96 -20.80 2.80
C ILE A 3 0.67 -19.31 3.02
N ARG A 4 1.61 -18.46 2.62
CA ARG A 4 1.43 -17.03 2.56
C ARG A 4 1.28 -16.58 1.12
N LEU A 5 0.15 -15.99 0.80
CA LEU A 5 -0.10 -15.37 -0.50
C LEU A 5 0.59 -14.00 -0.53
N ILE A 6 1.41 -13.77 -1.56
CA ILE A 6 2.14 -12.51 -1.77
C ILE A 6 1.78 -11.86 -3.11
N GLY A 7 1.84 -10.53 -3.17
CA GLY A 7 1.48 -9.73 -4.35
C GLY A 7 2.63 -9.40 -5.31
N GLY A 8 3.80 -10.03 -5.17
CA GLY A 8 4.92 -9.91 -6.14
C GLY A 8 6.28 -9.47 -5.60
N THR A 9 6.33 -8.95 -4.37
CA THR A 9 7.60 -8.69 -3.67
C THR A 9 7.58 -9.47 -2.36
N PRO A 10 8.45 -10.48 -2.18
CA PRO A 10 8.59 -11.12 -0.88
C PRO A 10 9.05 -10.10 0.15
N MET A 11 8.70 -10.32 1.42
CA MET A 11 9.20 -9.48 2.51
C MET A 11 10.74 -9.38 2.45
N ARG A 12 11.27 -8.19 2.20
CA ARG A 12 12.70 -7.91 2.35
C ARG A 12 13.01 -7.53 3.79
N GLY A 13 14.09 -8.07 4.35
CA GLY A 13 14.76 -7.46 5.51
C GLY A 13 14.37 -7.98 6.89
N GLN A 14 13.85 -9.20 7.03
CA GLN A 14 13.95 -9.90 8.32
C GLN A 14 15.11 -10.91 8.25
N ASN A 15 15.94 -10.96 9.30
CA ASN A 15 16.76 -12.13 9.59
C ASN A 15 15.83 -13.32 9.57
N ASP A 16 16.05 -14.33 8.73
CA ASP A 16 15.16 -15.49 8.55
C ASP A 16 14.99 -16.23 9.90
N PRO A 17 13.96 -15.89 10.69
CA PRO A 17 13.83 -16.42 12.03
C PRO A 17 13.38 -17.87 11.92
N THR A 18 13.71 -18.71 12.91
CA THR A 18 13.47 -20.16 12.81
C THR A 18 12.02 -20.55 12.49
N TRP A 19 11.03 -19.77 12.95
CA TRP A 19 9.61 -19.99 12.66
C TRP A 19 9.22 -19.71 11.19
N ARG A 20 9.98 -18.89 10.46
CA ARG A 20 9.69 -18.54 9.05
C ARG A 20 9.79 -19.73 8.12
N GLY A 21 10.58 -20.74 8.46
CA GLY A 21 10.66 -22.01 7.73
C GLY A 21 9.34 -22.81 7.71
N ALA A 22 8.38 -22.49 8.58
CA ALA A 22 7.05 -23.11 8.57
C ALA A 22 6.09 -22.51 7.53
N ILE A 23 6.46 -21.38 6.92
CA ILE A 23 5.64 -20.60 5.99
C ILE A 23 6.26 -20.70 4.59
N GLU A 24 5.45 -20.99 3.58
CA GLU A 24 5.84 -20.88 2.17
C GLU A 24 5.20 -19.65 1.55
N ASP A 25 6.00 -18.80 0.92
CA ASP A 25 5.47 -17.71 0.11
C ASP A 25 5.07 -18.25 -1.26
N VAL A 26 3.82 -17.99 -1.65
CA VAL A 26 3.25 -18.37 -2.94
C VAL A 26 2.69 -17.12 -3.61
N ASP A 27 2.90 -16.98 -4.91
CA ASP A 27 2.31 -15.88 -5.68
C ASP A 27 0.78 -15.98 -5.61
N ALA A 28 0.11 -14.89 -5.21
CA ALA A 28 -1.34 -14.89 -5.13
C ALA A 28 -2.01 -15.23 -6.47
N TYR A 29 -1.39 -14.89 -7.60
CA TYR A 29 -1.92 -15.19 -8.93
C TYR A 29 -1.95 -16.69 -9.25
N ASP A 30 -1.23 -17.53 -8.50
CA ASP A 30 -1.33 -18.99 -8.60
C ASP A 30 -2.73 -19.50 -8.21
N LEU A 31 -3.57 -18.68 -7.57
CA LEU A 31 -4.99 -19.00 -7.37
C LEU A 31 -5.75 -19.15 -8.70
N ASP A 32 -5.32 -18.49 -9.79
CA ASP A 32 -5.98 -18.64 -11.10
C ASP A 32 -5.63 -19.99 -11.79
N ASP A 33 -4.60 -20.71 -11.32
CA ASP A 33 -4.26 -22.07 -11.78
C ASP A 33 -4.93 -23.14 -10.90
N ASP A 34 -5.62 -24.11 -11.50
CA ASP A 34 -6.40 -25.12 -10.76
C ASP A 34 -5.54 -26.04 -9.87
N ALA A 35 -4.36 -26.42 -10.33
CA ALA A 35 -3.47 -27.32 -9.60
C ALA A 35 -2.80 -26.58 -8.43
N ALA A 36 -2.30 -25.38 -8.67
CA ALA A 36 -1.70 -24.54 -7.66
C ALA A 36 -2.74 -24.07 -6.63
N ARG A 37 -3.94 -23.66 -7.06
CA ARG A 37 -5.07 -23.36 -6.15
C ARG A 37 -5.43 -24.55 -5.27
N THR A 38 -5.49 -25.77 -5.83
CA THR A 38 -5.74 -26.98 -5.04
C THR A 38 -4.66 -27.21 -3.98
N ARG A 39 -3.38 -27.03 -4.34
CA ARG A 39 -2.26 -27.09 -3.38
C ARG A 39 -2.41 -26.02 -2.30
N ILE A 40 -2.67 -24.77 -2.68
CA ILE A 40 -2.84 -23.63 -1.76
C ILE A 40 -3.93 -23.93 -0.73
N LEU A 41 -5.10 -24.36 -1.21
CA LEU A 41 -6.27 -24.64 -0.37
C LEU A 41 -6.18 -25.98 0.39
N SER A 42 -5.07 -26.71 0.27
CA SER A 42 -4.74 -27.89 1.09
C SER A 42 -3.77 -27.58 2.24
N ALA A 43 -3.32 -26.32 2.35
CA ALA A 43 -2.47 -25.86 3.45
C ALA A 43 -3.13 -26.06 4.82
N SER A 44 -2.32 -26.09 5.88
CA SER A 44 -2.83 -26.13 7.26
C SER A 44 -3.40 -24.79 7.72
N GLY A 45 -2.91 -23.68 7.16
CA GLY A 45 -3.37 -22.32 7.40
C GLY A 45 -2.91 -21.40 6.28
N LEU A 46 -3.58 -20.26 6.12
CA LEU A 46 -3.23 -19.25 5.12
C LEU A 46 -2.87 -17.91 5.78
N ILE A 47 -1.90 -17.22 5.19
CA ILE A 47 -1.64 -15.80 5.45
C ILE A 47 -1.91 -15.04 4.15
N VAL A 48 -2.76 -14.03 4.19
CA VAL A 48 -2.96 -13.09 3.08
C VAL A 48 -2.14 -11.84 3.40
N GLY A 49 -1.05 -11.62 2.68
CA GLY A 49 -0.22 -10.42 2.87
C GLY A 49 -0.97 -9.14 2.50
N GLY A 50 -0.64 -8.02 3.14
CA GLY A 50 -1.32 -6.75 2.89
C GLY A 50 -1.10 -6.20 1.47
N GLY A 51 -0.07 -6.65 0.77
CA GLY A 51 0.20 -6.29 -0.63
C GLY A 51 -0.56 -7.11 -1.67
N VAL A 52 -1.45 -8.02 -1.27
CA VAL A 52 -2.15 -8.90 -2.22
C VAL A 52 -3.28 -8.17 -2.94
N ASP A 53 -3.53 -8.59 -4.19
CA ASP A 53 -4.60 -8.10 -5.05
C ASP A 53 -5.99 -8.49 -4.52
N HIS A 54 -6.75 -7.50 -4.03
CA HIS A 54 -8.11 -7.74 -3.52
C HIS A 54 -9.13 -8.07 -4.60
N LEU A 55 -8.91 -7.67 -5.85
CA LEU A 55 -9.80 -8.00 -6.95
C LEU A 55 -9.65 -9.48 -7.32
N LEU A 56 -8.40 -9.96 -7.42
CA LEU A 56 -8.08 -11.38 -7.55
C LEU A 56 -8.66 -12.21 -6.40
N LEU A 57 -8.40 -11.83 -5.14
CA LEU A 57 -8.93 -12.56 -3.99
C LEU A 57 -10.47 -12.58 -4.00
N GLY A 58 -11.10 -11.48 -4.45
CA GLY A 58 -12.55 -11.39 -4.61
C GLY A 58 -13.11 -12.42 -5.61
N ARG A 59 -12.37 -12.76 -6.68
CA ARG A 59 -12.76 -13.82 -7.63
C ARG A 59 -12.76 -15.20 -7.00
N HIS A 60 -11.84 -15.45 -6.07
CA HIS A 60 -11.68 -16.73 -5.35
C HIS A 60 -12.37 -16.73 -3.97
N ARG A 61 -13.27 -15.79 -3.71
CA ARG A 61 -13.93 -15.62 -2.40
C ARG A 61 -14.64 -16.88 -1.93
N SER A 62 -15.29 -17.60 -2.84
CA SER A 62 -16.05 -18.82 -2.50
C SER A 62 -15.10 -19.92 -2.01
N GLU A 63 -14.01 -20.14 -2.73
CA GLU A 63 -12.98 -21.13 -2.46
C GLU A 63 -12.25 -20.82 -1.16
N LEU A 64 -11.83 -19.57 -0.97
CA LEU A 64 -11.17 -19.09 0.25
C LEU A 64 -12.11 -19.21 1.47
N SER A 65 -13.38 -18.80 1.34
CA SER A 65 -14.35 -18.94 2.44
C SER A 65 -14.65 -20.41 2.73
N SER A 66 -14.68 -21.26 1.71
CA SER A 66 -14.88 -22.71 1.86
C SER A 66 -13.69 -23.37 2.57
N PHE A 67 -12.47 -22.92 2.33
CA PHE A 67 -11.29 -23.35 3.08
C PHE A 67 -11.46 -23.12 4.58
N VAL A 68 -11.86 -21.91 4.99
CA VAL A 68 -12.10 -21.59 6.41
C VAL A 68 -13.24 -22.43 6.98
N ARG A 69 -14.37 -22.53 6.25
CA ARG A 69 -15.53 -23.30 6.71
C ARG A 69 -15.22 -24.76 7.04
N ARG A 70 -14.24 -25.36 6.37
CA ARG A 70 -13.80 -26.75 6.61
C ARG A 70 -12.80 -26.91 7.77
N GLY A 71 -12.46 -25.84 8.48
CA GLY A 71 -11.53 -25.86 9.61
C GLY A 71 -10.20 -25.14 9.38
N GLY A 72 -9.99 -24.56 8.20
CA GLY A 72 -8.79 -23.76 7.93
C GLY A 72 -8.74 -22.48 8.77
N ARG A 73 -7.54 -22.04 9.14
CA ARG A 73 -7.30 -20.75 9.80
C ARG A 73 -6.64 -19.77 8.83
N VAL A 74 -7.09 -18.52 8.84
CA VAL A 74 -6.58 -17.48 7.93
C VAL A 74 -6.19 -16.24 8.71
N LEU A 75 -4.96 -15.75 8.52
CA LEU A 75 -4.57 -14.39 8.85
C LEU A 75 -4.78 -13.50 7.62
N VAL A 76 -5.52 -12.41 7.76
CA VAL A 76 -5.64 -11.34 6.78
C VAL A 76 -4.87 -10.12 7.28
N ASN A 77 -3.77 -9.78 6.60
CA ASN A 77 -3.03 -8.55 6.85
C ASN A 77 -3.51 -7.42 5.94
N GLY A 78 -3.26 -6.17 6.36
CA GLY A 78 -3.51 -5.00 5.56
C GLY A 78 -4.89 -4.39 5.76
N GLN A 79 -5.15 -3.33 4.99
CA GLN A 79 -6.40 -2.56 5.09
C GLN A 79 -7.43 -3.15 4.13
N VAL A 80 -8.41 -3.88 4.63
CA VAL A 80 -9.45 -4.50 3.78
C VAL A 80 -10.32 -3.43 3.12
N VAL A 81 -10.29 -3.35 1.79
CA VAL A 81 -11.11 -2.40 0.99
C VAL A 81 -12.24 -3.11 0.27
N ARG A 82 -11.98 -4.34 -0.19
CA ARG A 82 -12.94 -5.19 -0.89
C ARG A 82 -12.96 -6.53 -0.16
N PRO A 83 -14.08 -6.90 0.48
CA PRO A 83 -14.18 -8.17 1.17
C PRO A 83 -14.01 -9.36 0.22
N PHE A 84 -13.05 -10.22 0.53
CA PHE A 84 -12.75 -11.46 -0.22
C PHE A 84 -12.93 -12.74 0.62
N LEU A 85 -13.43 -12.61 1.85
CA LEU A 85 -13.95 -13.68 2.68
C LEU A 85 -15.36 -13.30 3.15
N ASP A 86 -16.19 -14.30 3.40
CA ASP A 86 -17.52 -14.08 3.98
C ASP A 86 -17.41 -13.54 5.42
N GLY A 87 -18.07 -12.42 5.70
CA GLY A 87 -18.01 -11.73 7.00
C GLY A 87 -16.85 -10.75 7.15
N LEU A 88 -15.92 -10.66 6.18
CA LEU A 88 -14.76 -9.77 6.28
C LEU A 88 -15.17 -8.29 6.28
N ALA A 89 -14.94 -7.61 7.41
CA ALA A 89 -15.27 -6.20 7.58
C ALA A 89 -14.32 -5.29 6.80
N VAL A 90 -14.85 -4.18 6.29
CA VAL A 90 -14.08 -3.16 5.58
C VAL A 90 -13.36 -2.25 6.58
N TRP A 91 -12.09 -1.98 6.30
CA TRP A 91 -11.24 -1.08 7.07
C TRP A 91 -11.60 0.39 6.83
N ARG A 92 -11.54 1.19 7.89
CA ARG A 92 -11.77 2.64 7.87
C ARG A 92 -10.54 3.37 8.38
N LYS A 93 -10.19 4.44 7.68
CA LYS A 93 -9.08 5.32 8.08
C LYS A 93 -9.42 6.03 9.38
N LEU A 94 -8.46 6.03 10.31
CA LEU A 94 -8.49 6.90 11.47
C LEU A 94 -7.84 8.23 11.10
N GLU A 95 -8.51 9.35 11.37
CA GLU A 95 -7.86 10.65 11.39
C GLU A 95 -7.19 10.83 12.75
N PHE A 96 -5.88 11.09 12.77
CA PHE A 96 -5.09 11.17 13.99
C PHE A 96 -4.11 12.34 13.95
N GLY A 97 -3.87 12.96 15.11
CA GLY A 97 -2.98 14.10 15.27
C GLY A 97 -1.58 13.74 15.78
N GLY A 98 -1.43 12.59 16.45
CA GLY A 98 -0.15 12.15 16.99
C GLY A 98 -0.06 10.67 17.29
N ALA A 99 1.09 10.24 17.84
CA ALA A 99 1.36 8.83 18.10
C ALA A 99 0.34 8.18 19.06
N GLN A 100 -0.07 8.88 20.11
CA GLN A 100 -1.00 8.33 21.10
C GLN A 100 -2.40 8.01 20.53
N ASP A 101 -2.80 8.70 19.46
CA ASP A 101 -4.07 8.43 18.77
C ASP A 101 -4.04 7.10 17.99
N VAL A 102 -2.86 6.56 17.72
CA VAL A 102 -2.65 5.28 17.01
C VAL A 102 -2.01 4.22 17.91
N ARG A 103 -2.04 4.43 19.23
CA ARG A 103 -1.51 3.48 20.21
C ARG A 103 -2.34 2.18 20.19
N PRO A 104 -1.70 1.00 20.05
CA PRO A 104 -2.39 -0.28 20.17
C PRO A 104 -2.65 -0.64 21.64
N HIS A 105 -3.77 -1.30 21.87
CA HIS A 105 -4.23 -1.72 23.19
C HIS A 105 -4.76 -3.15 23.15
N SER A 106 -4.47 -3.94 24.17
CA SER A 106 -5.14 -5.23 24.38
C SER A 106 -6.62 -5.00 24.69
N VAL A 107 -7.51 -5.78 24.05
CA VAL A 107 -8.95 -5.79 24.29
C VAL A 107 -9.41 -7.18 24.71
N THR A 108 -9.22 -8.18 23.85
CA THR A 108 -9.51 -9.59 24.15
C THR A 108 -8.23 -10.42 23.99
N PRO A 109 -7.86 -11.27 24.96
CA PRO A 109 -6.72 -12.15 24.83
C PRO A 109 -6.84 -13.07 23.61
N HIS A 110 -5.74 -13.23 22.88
CA HIS A 110 -5.64 -14.15 21.74
C HIS A 110 -4.23 -14.77 21.75
N PRO A 111 -4.07 -16.08 21.44
CA PRO A 111 -2.77 -16.75 21.59
C PRO A 111 -1.64 -16.13 20.76
N VAL A 112 -1.96 -15.55 19.61
CA VAL A 112 -0.97 -14.85 18.77
C VAL A 112 -0.25 -13.74 19.54
N TRP A 113 -0.92 -13.09 20.49
CA TRP A 113 -0.35 -12.05 21.36
C TRP A 113 0.03 -12.57 22.75
N ASP A 114 0.03 -13.89 22.99
CA ASP A 114 0.40 -14.41 24.31
C ASP A 114 1.84 -14.05 24.67
N GLY A 115 2.01 -13.47 25.85
CA GLY A 115 3.30 -13.00 26.34
C GLY A 115 3.88 -11.78 25.61
N VAL A 116 3.09 -11.04 24.83
CA VAL A 116 3.47 -9.78 24.16
C VAL A 116 3.08 -8.58 25.03
N ASP A 117 4.03 -7.67 25.27
CA ASP A 117 3.74 -6.33 25.76
C ASP A 117 3.28 -5.45 24.59
N TYR A 118 2.08 -4.89 24.70
CA TYR A 118 1.47 -4.08 23.65
C TYR A 118 2.18 -2.74 23.46
N GLN A 119 3.03 -2.32 24.40
CA GLN A 119 3.89 -1.15 24.21
C GLN A 119 4.91 -1.35 23.07
N ASP A 120 5.40 -2.58 22.90
CA ASP A 120 6.37 -2.92 21.85
C ASP A 120 5.76 -2.84 20.44
N LEU A 121 4.44 -2.81 20.31
CA LEU A 121 3.72 -2.66 19.04
C LEU A 121 3.61 -1.19 18.59
N HIS A 122 3.83 -0.23 19.50
CA HIS A 122 3.45 1.16 19.26
C HIS A 122 4.41 1.88 18.30
N TYR A 123 5.72 1.69 18.46
CA TYR A 123 6.74 2.44 17.72
C TYR A 123 7.66 1.52 16.91
N ARG A 124 8.10 2.03 15.75
CA ARG A 124 9.22 1.47 14.98
C ARG A 124 10.31 2.52 14.85
N THR A 125 11.56 2.11 14.85
CA THR A 125 12.70 3.00 14.57
C THR A 125 13.74 2.26 13.75
N GLY A 126 14.48 2.99 12.91
CA GLY A 126 15.66 2.46 12.24
C GLY A 126 16.97 2.80 12.95
N VAL A 127 16.92 3.49 14.10
CA VAL A 127 18.10 3.77 14.92
C VAL A 127 18.63 2.44 15.48
N PRO A 128 19.91 2.08 15.23
CA PRO A 128 20.48 0.82 15.71
C PRO A 128 20.38 0.64 17.23
N GLY A 129 20.26 -0.61 17.68
CA GLY A 129 20.21 -0.99 19.09
C GLY A 129 18.82 -1.39 19.60
N VAL A 130 18.76 -1.71 20.89
CA VAL A 130 17.53 -1.97 21.65
C VAL A 130 17.24 -0.73 22.49
N HIS A 131 16.02 -0.21 22.43
CA HIS A 131 15.65 1.06 23.06
C HIS A 131 14.51 0.85 24.06
N SER A 132 14.49 1.64 25.14
CA SER A 132 13.33 1.65 26.04
C SER A 132 12.12 2.29 25.37
N TYR A 133 10.94 2.07 25.92
CA TYR A 133 9.72 2.70 25.43
C TYR A 133 9.81 4.23 25.45
N GLU A 134 10.34 4.82 26.52
CA GLU A 134 10.53 6.28 26.65
C GLU A 134 11.47 6.82 25.56
N ARG A 135 12.53 6.07 25.24
CA ARG A 135 13.42 6.46 24.14
C ARG A 135 12.70 6.37 22.79
N LEU A 136 11.89 5.34 22.58
CA LEU A 136 11.08 5.18 21.36
C LEU A 136 10.02 6.28 21.21
N GLU A 137 9.52 6.87 22.30
CA GLU A 137 8.64 8.04 22.21
C GLU A 137 9.34 9.25 21.58
N GLU A 138 10.66 9.34 21.63
CA GLU A 138 11.46 10.41 21.02
C GLU A 138 11.85 10.07 19.58
N ILE A 139 12.46 8.89 19.35
CA ILE A 139 13.09 8.52 18.06
C ILE A 139 12.22 7.61 17.18
N GLY A 140 11.10 7.14 17.70
CA GLY A 140 10.23 6.18 17.05
C GLY A 140 9.13 6.85 16.23
N VAL A 141 8.61 6.08 15.28
CA VAL A 141 7.48 6.44 14.44
C VAL A 141 6.34 5.46 14.70
N ALA A 142 5.17 6.00 15.03
CA ALA A 142 3.96 5.22 15.30
C ALA A 142 3.09 5.08 14.04
N GLY A 143 2.09 4.21 14.11
CA GLY A 143 1.11 4.02 13.04
C GLY A 143 1.45 2.91 12.03
N PHE A 144 2.57 2.21 12.21
CA PHE A 144 2.92 1.03 11.42
C PHE A 144 2.02 -0.16 11.76
N TYR A 145 1.81 -0.43 13.05
CA TYR A 145 0.97 -1.54 13.54
C TYR A 145 -0.51 -1.34 13.20
N GLY A 146 -0.98 -0.10 13.14
CA GLY A 146 -2.36 0.21 12.80
C GLY A 146 -2.55 1.71 12.68
N ARG A 147 -3.48 2.12 11.82
CA ARG A 147 -3.82 3.53 11.58
C ARG A 147 -5.27 3.70 11.11
N GLY A 148 -6.11 2.79 11.57
CA GLY A 148 -7.52 2.67 11.20
C GLY A 148 -8.17 1.55 11.97
N TYR A 149 -9.44 1.31 11.69
CA TYR A 149 -10.28 0.44 12.48
C TYR A 149 -11.40 -0.17 11.63
N HIS A 150 -12.09 -1.15 12.19
CA HIS A 150 -13.24 -1.84 11.61
C HIS A 150 -14.50 -1.53 12.45
N LEU A 151 -15.67 -1.42 11.82
CA LEU A 151 -16.93 -1.16 12.51
C LEU A 151 -17.98 -2.25 12.29
N ASP A 152 -18.18 -2.63 11.03
CA ASP A 152 -19.23 -3.58 10.65
C ASP A 152 -18.71 -5.02 10.81
N LEU A 153 -18.34 -5.38 12.04
CA LEU A 153 -17.79 -6.70 12.37
C LEU A 153 -18.86 -7.80 12.22
N PRO A 154 -18.49 -9.01 11.74
CA PRO A 154 -19.44 -10.10 11.58
C PRO A 154 -19.90 -10.66 12.94
N ASP A 155 -21.03 -11.37 12.93
CA ASP A 155 -21.56 -12.03 14.12
C ASP A 155 -20.52 -12.97 14.75
N GLY A 156 -20.40 -12.91 16.07
CA GLY A 156 -19.42 -13.72 16.82
C GLY A 156 -17.98 -13.23 16.74
N ALA A 157 -17.72 -12.08 16.10
CA ALA A 157 -16.40 -11.47 16.12
C ALA A 157 -16.00 -11.00 17.53
N ALA A 158 -14.73 -11.18 17.86
CA ALA A 158 -14.09 -10.61 19.05
C ALA A 158 -12.98 -9.64 18.63
N VAL A 159 -12.99 -8.45 19.23
CA VAL A 159 -11.91 -7.47 19.05
C VAL A 159 -10.72 -7.90 19.89
N VAL A 160 -9.59 -8.18 19.24
CA VAL A 160 -8.35 -8.62 19.89
C VAL A 160 -7.56 -7.40 20.35
N THR A 161 -7.33 -6.45 19.44
CA THR A 161 -6.63 -5.20 19.75
C THR A 161 -7.46 -3.99 19.36
N GLY A 162 -7.37 -2.94 20.18
CA GLY A 162 -7.98 -1.64 19.94
C GLY A 162 -6.92 -0.61 19.58
N ILE A 163 -7.32 0.43 18.85
CA ILE A 163 -6.44 1.56 18.50
C ILE A 163 -6.92 2.87 19.12
N GLY A 164 -5.96 3.64 19.63
CA GLY A 164 -6.16 4.99 20.14
C GLY A 164 -6.95 5.06 21.44
N PRO A 165 -7.29 6.28 21.91
CA PRO A 165 -7.92 6.50 23.21
C PRO A 165 -9.28 5.83 23.35
N TYR A 166 -10.00 5.62 22.23
CA TYR A 166 -11.31 4.97 22.20
C TYR A 166 -11.24 3.46 21.96
N ARG A 167 -10.02 2.89 21.83
CA ARG A 167 -9.80 1.45 21.59
C ARG A 167 -10.65 0.92 20.43
N LEU A 168 -10.72 1.69 19.34
CA LEU A 168 -11.51 1.31 18.16
C LEU A 168 -11.02 -0.04 17.62
N PRO A 169 -11.88 -0.91 17.08
CA PRO A 169 -11.49 -2.27 16.68
C PRO A 169 -10.40 -2.26 15.60
N LEU A 170 -9.16 -2.57 15.96
CA LEU A 170 -8.05 -2.64 15.01
C LEU A 170 -7.91 -4.07 14.48
N ASP A 171 -7.61 -4.99 15.39
CA ASP A 171 -7.49 -6.41 15.08
C ASP A 171 -8.70 -7.15 15.65
N TYR A 172 -9.27 -8.05 14.87
CA TYR A 172 -10.40 -8.85 15.29
C TYR A 172 -10.29 -10.27 14.74
N VAL A 173 -10.94 -11.18 15.44
CA VAL A 173 -11.05 -12.57 15.04
C VAL A 173 -12.52 -12.96 14.98
N TYR A 174 -12.90 -13.81 14.03
CA TYR A 174 -14.27 -14.31 13.94
C TYR A 174 -14.34 -15.75 13.43
N PRO A 175 -15.31 -16.54 13.91
CA PRO A 175 -15.53 -17.88 13.39
C PRO A 175 -16.16 -17.83 12.00
N LEU A 176 -15.75 -18.74 11.12
CA LEU A 176 -16.39 -18.96 9.83
C LEU A 176 -16.47 -20.47 9.56
N GLY A 177 -17.64 -21.05 9.83
CA GLY A 177 -17.83 -22.51 9.84
C GLY A 177 -17.01 -23.16 10.96
N ALA A 178 -16.23 -24.20 10.64
CA ALA A 178 -15.37 -24.88 11.60
C ALA A 178 -14.00 -24.21 11.80
N GLY A 179 -13.68 -23.18 11.00
CA GLY A 179 -12.41 -22.45 11.05
C GLY A 179 -12.57 -21.05 11.61
N GLU A 180 -11.50 -20.27 11.49
CA GLU A 180 -11.37 -18.96 12.13
C GLU A 180 -10.57 -18.01 11.24
N VAL A 181 -10.97 -16.73 11.22
CA VAL A 181 -10.27 -15.67 10.50
C VAL A 181 -9.77 -14.64 11.50
N LEU A 182 -8.46 -14.42 11.53
CA LEU A 182 -7.82 -13.31 12.24
C LEU A 182 -7.53 -12.19 11.23
N VAL A 183 -7.91 -10.96 11.56
CA VAL A 183 -7.73 -9.80 10.70
C VAL A 183 -6.87 -8.78 11.42
N HIS A 184 -5.77 -8.38 10.78
CA HIS A 184 -4.85 -7.35 11.24
C HIS A 184 -4.90 -6.12 10.33
N GLY A 185 -5.34 -4.98 10.88
CA GLY A 185 -5.58 -3.74 10.13
C GLY A 185 -4.35 -2.86 9.84
N GLY A 186 -3.14 -3.43 9.93
CA GLY A 186 -1.86 -2.76 9.83
C GLY A 186 -0.95 -3.29 8.72
N ASN A 187 0.35 -3.02 8.84
CA ASN A 187 1.36 -3.72 8.04
C ASN A 187 1.46 -5.18 8.49
N ASP A 188 1.90 -6.09 7.62
CA ASP A 188 1.90 -7.54 7.87
C ASP A 188 2.38 -7.93 9.27
N LEU A 189 1.50 -8.58 10.05
CA LEU A 189 1.66 -8.81 11.48
C LEU A 189 2.94 -9.60 11.81
N GLU A 190 3.25 -10.62 11.02
CA GLU A 190 4.46 -11.43 11.15
C GLU A 190 5.74 -10.60 10.98
N SER A 191 5.68 -9.47 10.26
CA SER A 191 6.81 -8.55 10.07
C SER A 191 7.16 -7.73 11.32
N PHE A 192 6.30 -7.75 12.35
CA PHE A 192 6.58 -7.11 13.63
C PHE A 192 7.41 -7.98 14.56
N SER A 193 7.54 -9.28 14.30
CA SER A 193 8.35 -10.17 15.12
C SER A 193 9.80 -9.70 15.18
N ASP A 194 10.27 -9.28 16.36
CA ASP A 194 11.65 -8.85 16.63
C ASP A 194 12.09 -9.44 17.97
N GLU A 195 13.06 -10.36 17.94
CA GLU A 195 13.56 -11.10 19.11
C GLU A 195 14.18 -10.19 20.19
N LYS A 196 14.47 -8.93 19.85
CA LYS A 196 14.96 -7.93 20.81
C LYS A 196 13.89 -7.49 21.81
N TYR A 197 12.62 -7.70 21.48
CA TYR A 197 11.44 -7.21 22.22
C TYR A 197 10.45 -8.35 22.45
N THR A 198 9.41 -8.12 23.24
CA THR A 198 8.40 -9.16 23.52
C THR A 198 7.61 -9.58 22.28
N ILE A 199 7.51 -8.68 21.29
CA ILE A 199 6.88 -8.92 19.98
C ILE A 199 7.58 -10.01 19.16
N GLY A 200 8.80 -10.43 19.51
CA GLY A 200 9.43 -11.64 18.96
C GLY A 200 8.60 -12.92 19.15
N ARG A 201 7.61 -12.91 20.05
CA ARG A 201 6.66 -14.03 20.25
C ARG A 201 5.58 -14.13 19.17
N ILE A 202 5.29 -13.06 18.43
CA ILE A 202 4.21 -13.04 17.43
C ILE A 202 4.44 -14.11 16.36
N GLY A 203 5.66 -14.24 15.83
CA GLY A 203 5.99 -15.19 14.78
C GLY A 203 5.70 -16.66 15.16
N PRO A 204 6.33 -17.19 16.23
CA PRO A 204 6.05 -18.55 16.70
C PRO A 204 4.59 -18.78 17.07
N ASN A 205 3.97 -17.86 17.82
CA ASN A 205 2.57 -17.99 18.24
C ASN A 205 1.61 -18.01 17.03
N LEU A 206 1.90 -17.22 16.00
CA LEU A 206 1.12 -17.19 14.76
C LEU A 206 1.23 -18.51 14.01
N VAL A 207 2.43 -19.09 13.91
CA VAL A 207 2.64 -20.40 13.28
C VAL A 207 1.87 -21.48 14.03
N ASP A 208 1.94 -21.50 15.37
CA ASP A 208 1.22 -22.47 16.20
C ASP A 208 -0.30 -22.33 16.05
N TRP A 209 -0.83 -21.10 16.04
CA TRP A 209 -2.25 -20.87 15.80
C TRP A 209 -2.66 -21.30 14.39
N LEU A 210 -1.94 -20.91 13.34
CA LEU A 210 -2.27 -21.30 11.96
C LEU A 210 -2.15 -22.82 11.73
N ALA A 211 -1.31 -23.53 12.48
CA ALA A 211 -1.19 -24.98 12.42
C ALA A 211 -2.30 -25.75 13.16
N GLY A 212 -3.23 -25.06 13.82
CA GLY A 212 -4.35 -25.68 14.55
C GLY A 212 -4.12 -25.85 16.05
N GLY A 213 -3.17 -25.13 16.65
CA GLY A 213 -2.94 -25.13 18.10
C GLY A 213 -4.21 -24.83 18.91
N THR A 214 -4.34 -25.45 20.08
CA THR A 214 -5.58 -25.53 20.90
C THR A 214 -6.00 -24.23 21.58
N GLY A 215 -5.33 -23.11 21.31
CA GLY A 215 -5.64 -21.79 21.89
C GLY A 215 -6.83 -21.10 21.23
N GLY A 216 -7.99 -21.72 21.11
CA GLY A 216 -9.21 -20.97 20.76
C GLY A 216 -9.49 -19.88 21.82
N LEU A 217 -10.21 -18.81 21.45
CA LEU A 217 -10.61 -17.74 22.36
C LEU A 217 -11.11 -18.30 23.71
N GLY A 218 -10.54 -17.82 24.81
CA GLY A 218 -11.13 -18.00 26.14
C GLY A 218 -12.51 -17.33 26.20
N PRO A 219 -13.37 -17.70 27.17
CA PRO A 219 -14.72 -17.17 27.24
C PRO A 219 -14.71 -15.63 27.29
N ALA A 220 -15.54 -15.02 26.44
CA ALA A 220 -15.74 -13.58 26.41
C ALA A 220 -16.10 -13.07 27.80
N LEU A 221 -15.38 -12.06 28.30
CA LEU A 221 -15.83 -11.31 29.46
C LEU A 221 -17.14 -10.59 29.09
N PRO A 222 -18.13 -10.55 30.01
CA PRO A 222 -19.38 -9.88 29.74
C PRO A 222 -19.13 -8.42 29.40
N ALA A 223 -19.73 -7.94 28.32
CA ALA A 223 -19.70 -6.54 27.91
C ALA A 223 -20.26 -5.67 29.05
N SER A 224 -19.39 -5.08 29.86
CA SER A 224 -19.77 -4.04 30.81
C SER A 224 -19.93 -2.73 30.04
N GLY A 225 -21.19 -2.42 29.71
CA GLY A 225 -21.73 -1.08 29.49
C GLY A 225 -20.81 -0.07 28.80
N ILE A 226 -20.61 -0.22 27.48
CA ILE A 226 -20.37 0.94 26.62
C ILE A 226 -21.73 1.28 26.03
N GLU A 227 -22.38 2.31 26.59
CA GLU A 227 -23.52 2.93 25.94
C GLU A 227 -23.04 3.52 24.61
N THR A 228 -23.46 2.89 23.51
CA THR A 228 -23.42 3.50 22.19
C THR A 228 -24.35 4.72 22.19
N PRO A 229 -23.87 5.94 21.90
CA PRO A 229 -24.79 7.06 21.75
C PRO A 229 -25.68 6.81 20.54
N SER A 230 -26.98 6.71 20.77
CA SER A 230 -28.01 6.71 19.75
C SER A 230 -28.04 8.10 19.11
N VAL A 231 -27.42 8.23 17.93
CA VAL A 231 -27.56 9.41 17.08
C VAL A 231 -28.80 9.21 16.22
N GLU A 232 -29.86 9.97 16.49
CA GLU A 232 -31.02 10.06 15.60
C GLU A 232 -30.57 10.56 14.22
N ALA A 233 -30.91 9.81 13.18
CA ALA A 233 -30.68 10.20 11.80
C ALA A 233 -31.53 11.43 11.46
N PRO A 234 -30.97 12.48 10.83
CA PRO A 234 -31.79 13.58 10.35
C PRO A 234 -32.67 13.11 9.19
N SER A 235 -33.95 13.49 9.23
CA SER A 235 -34.95 13.25 8.19
C SER A 235 -34.49 13.82 6.84
N VAL A 236 -34.51 12.97 5.81
CA VAL A 236 -34.20 13.33 4.43
C VAL A 236 -35.30 14.24 3.88
N GLY A 237 -34.99 15.53 3.76
CA GLY A 237 -35.77 16.49 2.98
C GLY A 237 -35.59 16.26 1.48
N ALA A 238 -36.70 16.24 0.76
CA ALA A 238 -36.78 15.96 -0.67
C ALA A 238 -36.07 17.03 -1.54
N GLY A 239 -35.44 16.54 -2.63
CA GLY A 239 -35.28 17.27 -3.89
C GLY A 239 -34.08 18.23 -4.01
N ARG A 240 -32.90 17.71 -4.35
CA ARG A 240 -31.92 18.49 -5.14
C ARG A 240 -32.08 18.14 -6.62
N PRO A 241 -32.12 19.12 -7.54
CA PRO A 241 -32.16 18.82 -8.95
C PRO A 241 -30.88 18.06 -9.34
N ALA A 242 -31.03 17.09 -10.24
CA ALA A 242 -29.92 16.37 -10.84
C ALA A 242 -28.90 17.38 -11.36
N ALA A 243 -27.66 17.28 -10.86
CA ALA A 243 -26.56 18.03 -11.44
C ALA A 243 -26.46 17.63 -12.91
N ALA A 244 -26.47 18.62 -13.80
CA ALA A 244 -26.23 18.41 -15.22
C ALA A 244 -24.96 17.57 -15.39
N ALA A 245 -25.02 16.56 -16.25
CA ALA A 245 -23.85 15.79 -16.63
C ALA A 245 -22.72 16.77 -17.00
N PRO A 246 -21.52 16.64 -16.40
CA PRO A 246 -20.43 17.54 -16.73
C PRO A 246 -20.19 17.44 -18.24
N ARG A 247 -20.11 18.59 -18.91
CA ARG A 247 -19.63 18.66 -20.29
C ARG A 247 -18.31 17.89 -20.34
N GLU A 248 -18.20 16.95 -21.29
CA GLU A 248 -16.90 16.37 -21.64
C GLU A 248 -15.98 17.50 -22.05
N ASP A 249 -15.14 17.92 -21.11
CA ASP A 249 -14.01 18.78 -21.41
C ASP A 249 -13.02 17.96 -22.23
N ARG A 250 -13.13 18.07 -23.57
CA ARG A 250 -12.31 17.32 -24.52
C ARG A 250 -10.83 17.70 -24.47
N ASP A 251 -10.49 18.76 -23.72
CA ASP A 251 -9.12 19.26 -23.60
C ASP A 251 -8.38 18.73 -22.36
N ALA A 252 -9.06 18.03 -21.43
CA ALA A 252 -8.41 17.42 -20.27
C ALA A 252 -7.73 16.08 -20.65
N PRO A 253 -6.50 15.80 -20.16
CA PRO A 253 -5.81 14.56 -20.49
C PRO A 253 -6.55 13.33 -19.94
N ARG A 254 -6.53 12.25 -20.71
CA ARG A 254 -6.86 10.91 -20.25
C ARG A 254 -5.69 10.33 -19.48
N ILE A 255 -5.85 10.19 -18.17
CA ILE A 255 -4.81 9.72 -17.25
C ILE A 255 -5.16 8.30 -16.81
N GLY A 256 -4.31 7.31 -17.10
CA GLY A 256 -4.47 5.96 -16.57
C GLY A 256 -3.49 5.66 -15.43
N LEU A 257 -4.00 5.11 -14.33
CA LEU A 257 -3.18 4.57 -13.24
C LEU A 257 -3.16 3.05 -13.34
N LEU A 258 -1.97 2.50 -13.59
CA LEU A 258 -1.71 1.06 -13.64
C LEU A 258 -1.59 0.53 -12.21
N HIS A 259 -2.35 -0.52 -11.90
CA HIS A 259 -2.33 -1.15 -10.58
C HIS A 259 -2.64 -2.65 -10.63
N CYS A 260 -2.31 -3.35 -9.54
CA CYS A 260 -2.57 -4.79 -9.36
C CYS A 260 -3.58 -5.04 -8.22
N GLY A 261 -4.64 -4.22 -8.16
CA GLY A 261 -5.76 -4.40 -7.21
C GLY A 261 -5.43 -4.35 -5.71
N THR A 262 -4.24 -3.87 -5.32
CA THR A 262 -3.83 -3.73 -3.91
C THR A 262 -4.69 -2.69 -3.19
N PHE A 263 -4.82 -2.82 -1.87
CA PHE A 263 -5.65 -1.89 -1.09
C PHE A 263 -5.24 -0.43 -1.27
N THR A 264 -3.94 -0.15 -1.37
CA THR A 264 -3.41 1.21 -1.50
C THR A 264 -3.82 1.85 -2.81
N ALA A 265 -3.74 1.12 -3.92
CA ALA A 265 -4.19 1.59 -5.22
C ALA A 265 -5.72 1.78 -5.24
N LEU A 266 -6.48 0.82 -4.71
CA LEU A 266 -7.94 0.90 -4.66
C LEU A 266 -8.42 2.07 -3.79
N ARG A 267 -7.78 2.32 -2.65
CA ARG A 267 -8.08 3.47 -1.78
C ARG A 267 -7.73 4.79 -2.44
N THR A 268 -6.58 4.85 -3.10
CA THR A 268 -6.16 6.04 -3.86
C THR A 268 -7.18 6.37 -4.94
N LEU A 269 -7.55 5.40 -5.78
CA LEU A 269 -8.54 5.59 -6.85
C LEU A 269 -9.93 5.98 -6.32
N ALA A 270 -10.27 5.57 -5.10
CA ALA A 270 -11.54 5.89 -4.46
C ALA A 270 -11.56 7.24 -3.73
N ASP A 271 -10.42 7.93 -3.59
CA ASP A 271 -10.36 9.20 -2.86
C ASP A 271 -11.12 10.31 -3.63
N PRO A 272 -12.16 10.93 -3.04
CA PRO A 272 -12.90 12.01 -3.67
C PRO A 272 -12.02 13.22 -4.06
N ALA A 273 -10.90 13.45 -3.39
CA ALA A 273 -9.95 14.51 -3.72
C ALA A 273 -9.30 14.31 -5.10
N LEU A 274 -9.30 13.07 -5.63
CA LEU A 274 -8.76 12.74 -6.94
C LEU A 274 -9.81 12.74 -8.06
N ALA A 275 -11.10 12.81 -7.73
CA ALA A 275 -12.18 12.80 -8.71
C ALA A 275 -12.05 13.86 -9.83
N PRO A 276 -11.54 15.10 -9.59
CA PRO A 276 -11.35 16.08 -10.64
C PRO A 276 -10.38 15.66 -11.76
N TYR A 277 -9.44 14.76 -11.46
CA TYR A 277 -8.44 14.28 -12.43
C TYR A 277 -8.93 13.13 -13.31
N ARG A 278 -10.11 12.56 -13.00
CA ARG A 278 -10.76 11.48 -13.78
C ARG A 278 -9.81 10.33 -14.13
N ILE A 279 -9.02 9.90 -13.13
CA ILE A 279 -8.01 8.85 -13.32
C ILE A 279 -8.70 7.54 -13.71
N GLU A 280 -8.34 7.02 -14.87
CA GLU A 280 -8.78 5.72 -15.37
C GLU A 280 -8.04 4.60 -14.61
N SER A 281 -8.80 3.70 -14.00
CA SER A 281 -8.28 2.52 -13.31
C SER A 281 -7.87 1.47 -14.36
N VAL A 282 -6.56 1.27 -14.53
CA VAL A 282 -6.01 0.24 -15.42
C VAL A 282 -5.55 -0.94 -14.58
N TYR A 283 -6.47 -1.87 -14.35
CA TYR A 283 -6.20 -3.08 -13.58
C TYR A 283 -5.42 -4.09 -14.44
N LEU A 284 -4.11 -4.23 -14.17
CA LEU A 284 -3.21 -4.95 -15.07
C LEU A 284 -3.61 -6.41 -15.37
N PRO A 285 -4.08 -7.22 -14.41
CA PRO A 285 -4.44 -8.61 -14.67
C PRO A 285 -5.48 -8.78 -15.79
N GLU A 286 -6.46 -7.88 -15.87
CA GLU A 286 -7.58 -7.97 -16.82
C GLU A 286 -7.45 -7.03 -18.02
N ALA A 287 -6.68 -5.94 -17.90
CA ALA A 287 -6.56 -4.95 -18.96
C ALA A 287 -5.72 -5.45 -20.16
N ASP A 288 -6.17 -5.15 -21.37
CA ASP A 288 -5.36 -5.30 -22.59
C ASP A 288 -4.28 -4.20 -22.62
N PRO A 289 -2.97 -4.53 -22.76
CA PRO A 289 -1.90 -3.53 -22.91
C PRO A 289 -2.16 -2.47 -23.98
N ALA A 290 -2.95 -2.78 -25.02
CA ALA A 290 -3.34 -1.82 -26.06
C ALA A 290 -4.09 -0.59 -25.52
N VAL A 291 -4.67 -0.67 -24.31
CA VAL A 291 -5.34 0.47 -23.64
C VAL A 291 -4.41 1.68 -23.48
N LEU A 292 -3.10 1.46 -23.33
CA LEU A 292 -2.12 2.53 -23.14
C LEU A 292 -2.02 3.46 -24.36
N ALA A 293 -2.35 2.97 -25.56
CA ALA A 293 -2.35 3.78 -26.77
C ALA A 293 -3.35 4.94 -26.68
N GLY A 294 -4.49 4.74 -26.02
CA GLY A 294 -5.55 5.73 -25.90
C GLY A 294 -5.40 6.75 -24.77
N LEU A 295 -4.36 6.63 -23.93
CA LEU A 295 -4.12 7.51 -22.78
C LEU A 295 -3.12 8.62 -23.13
N ASP A 296 -3.35 9.83 -22.61
CA ASP A 296 -2.42 10.95 -22.74
C ASP A 296 -1.30 10.89 -21.68
N ALA A 297 -1.65 10.37 -20.49
CA ALA A 297 -0.71 10.13 -19.42
C ALA A 297 -0.85 8.72 -18.83
N VAL A 298 0.28 8.06 -18.65
CA VAL A 298 0.37 6.71 -18.08
C VAL A 298 1.13 6.78 -16.77
N ILE A 299 0.46 6.49 -15.67
CA ILE A 299 1.06 6.41 -14.33
C ILE A 299 1.26 4.93 -13.99
N VAL A 300 2.52 4.48 -13.95
CA VAL A 300 2.91 3.19 -13.41
C VAL A 300 2.87 3.30 -11.88
N GLY A 301 1.84 2.72 -11.27
CA GLY A 301 1.62 2.78 -9.82
C GLY A 301 2.70 2.07 -9.02
N ASP A 302 2.69 2.27 -7.70
CA ASP A 302 3.72 1.72 -6.83
C ASP A 302 3.67 0.20 -6.73
N ARG A 303 4.84 -0.44 -6.71
CA ARG A 303 5.01 -1.86 -6.35
C ARG A 303 4.11 -2.80 -7.15
N LEU A 304 4.06 -2.65 -8.47
CA LEU A 304 3.27 -3.54 -9.31
C LEU A 304 3.79 -4.97 -9.25
N HIS A 305 2.90 -5.95 -9.42
CA HIS A 305 3.29 -7.34 -9.58
C HIS A 305 4.20 -7.48 -10.81
N GLN A 306 5.37 -8.07 -10.65
CA GLN A 306 6.42 -8.05 -11.66
C GLN A 306 6.04 -8.86 -12.91
N GLY A 307 5.30 -9.96 -12.76
CA GLY A 307 4.75 -10.69 -13.89
C GLY A 307 3.70 -9.89 -14.68
N GLN A 308 2.88 -9.08 -13.99
CA GLN A 308 1.89 -8.23 -14.65
C GLN A 308 2.55 -7.02 -15.33
N LEU A 309 3.56 -6.43 -14.69
CA LEU A 309 4.34 -5.35 -15.27
C LEU A 309 5.13 -5.81 -16.51
N ALA A 310 5.72 -7.02 -16.47
CA ALA A 310 6.42 -7.61 -17.62
C ALA A 310 5.49 -7.77 -18.83
N ARG A 311 4.21 -8.13 -18.62
CA ARG A 311 3.19 -8.18 -19.67
C ARG A 311 2.93 -6.82 -20.31
N PHE A 312 2.99 -5.74 -19.53
CA PHE A 312 2.77 -4.37 -19.99
C PHE A 312 4.04 -3.66 -20.50
N ALA A 313 5.23 -4.18 -20.20
CA ALA A 313 6.50 -3.55 -20.55
C ALA A 313 6.66 -3.23 -22.06
N PRO A 314 6.19 -4.07 -23.02
CA PRO A 314 6.21 -3.70 -24.44
C PRO A 314 5.35 -2.46 -24.75
N ALA A 315 4.10 -2.42 -24.28
CA ALA A 315 3.21 -1.29 -24.50
C ALA A 315 3.68 -0.01 -23.80
N LEU A 316 4.32 -0.13 -22.63
CA LEU A 316 4.99 0.99 -21.97
C LEU A 316 6.16 1.52 -22.80
N ARG A 317 6.97 0.64 -23.40
CA ARG A 317 8.06 1.03 -24.30
C ARG A 317 7.55 1.71 -25.57
N GLU A 318 6.41 1.29 -26.11
CA GLU A 318 5.73 1.96 -27.22
C GLU A 318 5.22 3.34 -26.80
N ALA A 319 4.60 3.46 -25.62
CA ALA A 319 4.16 4.75 -25.08
C ALA A 319 5.32 5.74 -24.91
N LEU A 320 6.53 5.28 -24.58
CA LEU A 320 7.72 6.12 -24.50
C LEU A 320 8.14 6.70 -25.87
N GLN A 321 7.71 6.11 -26.98
CA GLN A 321 8.02 6.60 -28.34
C GLN A 321 7.05 7.67 -28.85
N ASP A 322 5.99 7.99 -28.09
CA ASP A 322 5.01 8.99 -28.48
C ASP A 322 5.32 10.36 -27.84
N PRO A 323 5.68 11.39 -28.63
CA PRO A 323 6.00 12.72 -28.10
C PRO A 323 4.80 13.47 -27.50
N ALA A 324 3.57 13.00 -27.70
CA ALA A 324 2.39 13.56 -27.05
C ALA A 324 2.14 12.97 -25.66
N LYS A 325 2.78 11.85 -25.29
CA LYS A 325 2.54 11.15 -24.03
C LYS A 325 3.41 11.65 -22.88
N THR A 326 2.84 11.55 -21.69
CA THR A 326 3.58 11.65 -20.42
C THR A 326 3.56 10.30 -19.71
N VAL A 327 4.72 9.76 -19.37
CA VAL A 327 4.86 8.53 -18.59
C VAL A 327 5.43 8.88 -17.21
N VAL A 328 4.74 8.44 -16.17
CA VAL A 328 5.16 8.63 -14.77
C VAL A 328 5.38 7.27 -14.14
N VAL A 329 6.57 7.03 -13.59
CA VAL A 329 6.91 5.77 -12.91
C VAL A 329 7.19 6.05 -11.44
N LEU A 330 6.42 5.41 -10.58
CA LEU A 330 6.42 5.65 -9.13
C LEU A 330 6.98 4.46 -8.36
N GLY A 331 7.57 4.72 -7.20
CA GLY A 331 7.99 3.70 -6.25
C GLY A 331 8.92 2.62 -6.81
N GLU A 332 8.85 1.43 -6.20
CA GLU A 332 9.65 0.27 -6.58
C GLU A 332 8.99 -0.50 -7.71
N ASN A 333 9.56 -0.41 -8.92
CA ASN A 333 9.04 -1.10 -10.12
C ASN A 333 10.12 -1.84 -10.91
N LYS A 334 11.29 -2.12 -10.30
CA LYS A 334 12.47 -2.73 -10.95
C LYS A 334 12.75 -2.12 -12.32
N VAL A 335 12.85 -0.79 -12.35
CA VAL A 335 12.96 -0.03 -13.60
C VAL A 335 14.17 -0.46 -14.43
N GLU A 336 15.22 -0.97 -13.79
CA GLU A 336 16.40 -1.55 -14.43
C GLU A 336 16.10 -2.74 -15.35
N ASP A 337 14.99 -3.45 -15.13
CA ASP A 337 14.62 -4.65 -15.88
C ASP A 337 13.85 -4.33 -17.18
N TRP A 338 13.17 -3.18 -17.26
CA TRP A 338 12.23 -2.90 -18.35
C TRP A 338 12.26 -1.47 -18.91
N LEU A 339 12.68 -0.48 -18.11
CA LEU A 339 12.73 0.92 -18.53
C LEU A 339 14.09 1.21 -19.21
N PRO A 340 14.11 1.55 -20.51
CA PRO A 340 15.37 1.61 -21.25
C PRO A 340 16.37 2.63 -20.69
N GLY A 341 17.58 2.16 -20.37
CA GLY A 341 18.70 3.03 -20.03
C GLY A 341 18.67 3.63 -18.63
N VAL A 342 17.87 3.08 -17.72
CA VAL A 342 17.80 3.52 -16.32
C VAL A 342 18.45 2.46 -15.44
N GLY A 343 19.46 2.85 -14.66
CA GLY A 343 20.02 2.01 -13.62
C GLY A 343 19.34 2.24 -12.27
N TYR A 344 19.51 1.28 -11.36
CA TYR A 344 19.01 1.34 -9.99
C TYR A 344 20.08 0.87 -8.99
N THR A 345 20.11 1.46 -7.81
CA THR A 345 20.91 0.96 -6.69
C THR A 345 20.08 1.01 -5.41
N PHE A 346 19.98 -0.13 -4.74
CA PHE A 346 19.25 -0.23 -3.49
C PHE A 346 19.89 0.65 -2.40
N ARG A 347 19.00 1.32 -1.66
CA ARG A 347 19.29 1.99 -0.39
C ARG A 347 18.17 1.66 0.59
N PRO A 348 18.49 1.34 1.85
CA PRO A 348 17.47 1.09 2.86
C PRO A 348 16.52 2.28 3.00
N THR A 349 15.23 1.99 3.14
CA THR A 349 14.22 3.02 3.37
C THR A 349 14.45 3.71 4.71
N VAL A 350 14.63 5.02 4.67
CA VAL A 350 14.76 5.84 5.87
C VAL A 350 13.42 6.47 6.23
N PHE A 351 12.78 5.98 7.30
CA PHE A 351 11.44 6.39 7.73
C PHE A 351 11.43 7.03 9.13
N TRP A 352 12.56 7.43 9.70
CA TRP A 352 12.61 7.94 11.09
C TRP A 352 13.39 9.24 11.26
N THR A 353 14.19 9.67 10.28
CA THR A 353 15.19 10.74 10.53
C THR A 353 14.59 12.09 10.89
N TRP A 354 13.33 12.37 10.53
CA TRP A 354 12.64 13.57 11.01
C TRP A 354 12.39 13.57 12.52
N ARG A 355 12.48 12.40 13.18
CA ARG A 355 12.42 12.24 14.63
C ARG A 355 13.76 12.54 15.30
N THR A 356 14.86 12.22 14.62
CA THR A 356 16.23 12.37 15.14
C THR A 356 16.90 13.67 14.71
N GLY A 357 16.40 14.31 13.64
CA GLY A 357 17.06 15.46 13.00
C GLY A 357 18.27 15.06 12.14
N GLU A 358 18.49 13.76 11.94
CA GLU A 358 19.59 13.26 11.10
C GLU A 358 19.38 13.64 9.63
N ASP A 359 20.47 14.00 8.96
CA ASP A 359 20.46 14.24 7.53
C ASP A 359 20.38 12.90 6.78
N ASN A 360 19.34 12.73 5.97
CA ASN A 360 19.14 11.51 5.17
C ASN A 360 19.74 11.60 3.76
N GLY A 361 20.56 12.64 3.50
CA GLY A 361 21.23 12.84 2.23
C GLY A 361 20.34 13.41 1.12
N THR A 362 19.04 13.64 1.37
CA THR A 362 18.14 14.18 0.33
C THR A 362 18.52 15.62 0.00
N ARG A 363 18.69 15.93 -1.29
CA ARG A 363 18.96 17.28 -1.78
C ARG A 363 18.06 17.64 -2.94
N LEU A 364 17.60 18.89 -2.93
CA LEU A 364 16.87 19.47 -4.04
C LEU A 364 17.87 20.11 -5.02
N ARG A 365 17.60 19.99 -6.31
CA ARG A 365 18.45 20.46 -7.40
C ARG A 365 17.65 21.32 -8.37
N LEU A 366 18.36 22.07 -9.19
CA LEU A 366 17.79 22.86 -10.29
C LEU A 366 16.65 23.77 -9.78
N PRO A 367 16.89 24.71 -8.85
CA PRO A 367 15.83 25.48 -8.21
C PRO A 367 14.98 26.30 -9.20
N GLU A 368 15.53 26.64 -10.37
CA GLU A 368 14.84 27.36 -11.43
C GLU A 368 14.04 26.45 -12.39
N ASP A 369 14.02 25.14 -12.12
CA ASP A 369 13.29 24.17 -12.92
C ASP A 369 11.76 24.42 -12.83
N PRO A 370 11.02 24.45 -13.95
CA PRO A 370 9.57 24.66 -13.92
C PRO A 370 8.79 23.65 -13.06
N MET A 371 9.35 22.46 -12.79
CA MET A 371 8.72 21.47 -11.92
C MET A 371 8.51 21.98 -10.49
N TRP A 372 9.32 22.93 -10.02
CA TRP A 372 9.18 23.54 -8.69
C TRP A 372 7.96 24.47 -8.57
N GLN A 373 7.26 24.77 -9.67
CA GLN A 373 5.93 25.41 -9.60
C GLN A 373 4.86 24.45 -9.07
N PHE A 374 5.11 23.14 -9.15
CA PHE A 374 4.19 22.10 -8.70
C PHE A 374 4.70 21.39 -7.44
N LEU A 375 6.01 21.20 -7.31
CA LEU A 375 6.64 20.48 -6.20
C LEU A 375 6.93 21.40 -5.02
N THR A 376 6.91 20.82 -3.82
CA THR A 376 7.39 21.47 -2.59
C THR A 376 8.44 20.57 -1.94
N PRO A 377 9.35 21.11 -1.11
CA PRO A 377 10.30 20.27 -0.36
C PRO A 377 9.61 19.14 0.42
N ARG A 378 8.47 19.45 1.06
CA ARG A 378 7.69 18.47 1.83
C ARG A 378 7.11 17.34 0.98
N ALA A 379 6.80 17.60 -0.30
CA ALA A 379 6.30 16.60 -1.22
C ALA A 379 7.40 15.62 -1.68
N VAL A 380 8.69 15.95 -1.52
CA VAL A 380 9.78 15.16 -2.09
C VAL A 380 10.89 14.77 -1.11
N ALA A 381 10.76 15.16 0.16
CA ALA A 381 11.72 14.85 1.22
C ALA A 381 11.02 14.18 2.40
N TRP A 382 10.62 12.91 2.22
CA TRP A 382 9.94 12.15 3.27
C TRP A 382 10.40 10.69 3.40
N HIS A 383 10.76 10.01 2.30
CA HIS A 383 11.62 8.80 2.27
C HIS A 383 12.01 8.42 0.83
N HIS A 384 12.63 7.26 0.62
CA HIS A 384 12.98 6.72 -0.71
C HIS A 384 13.19 5.19 -0.67
N HIS A 385 13.26 4.56 -1.85
CA HIS A 385 13.59 3.15 -2.01
C HIS A 385 14.76 2.97 -2.99
N GLY A 386 15.96 3.38 -2.60
CA GLY A 386 17.13 3.40 -3.49
C GLY A 386 17.28 4.67 -4.31
N VAL A 387 18.28 4.66 -5.18
CA VAL A 387 18.64 5.74 -6.11
C VAL A 387 18.61 5.25 -7.56
N LEU A 388 18.30 6.16 -8.47
CA LEU A 388 18.18 5.95 -9.91
C LEU A 388 19.38 6.56 -10.63
N HIS A 389 19.78 5.90 -11.72
CA HIS A 389 20.88 6.32 -12.59
C HIS A 389 20.35 6.55 -14.01
N PRO A 390 19.73 7.72 -14.29
CA PRO A 390 19.24 8.03 -15.63
C PRO A 390 20.40 8.31 -16.61
N ARG A 391 20.10 8.30 -17.91
CA ARG A 391 21.07 8.71 -18.94
C ARG A 391 21.40 10.20 -18.83
N PRO A 392 22.59 10.62 -19.32
CA PRO A 392 22.97 12.03 -19.37
C PRO A 392 21.89 12.90 -20.04
N GLY A 393 21.71 14.12 -19.51
CA GLY A 393 20.71 15.07 -20.00
C GLY A 393 19.37 15.02 -19.28
N ALA A 394 19.07 13.96 -18.52
CA ALA A 394 17.91 13.94 -17.63
C ALA A 394 18.07 14.98 -16.50
N ARG A 395 16.97 15.67 -16.17
CA ARG A 395 16.90 16.69 -15.12
C ARG A 395 16.64 16.00 -13.78
N GLN A 396 17.69 15.76 -13.02
CA GLN A 396 17.60 15.20 -11.67
C GLN A 396 17.19 16.30 -10.70
N LEU A 397 15.96 16.26 -10.20
CA LEU A 397 15.39 17.32 -9.33
C LEU A 397 15.63 17.03 -7.86
N VAL A 398 15.66 15.75 -7.49
CA VAL A 398 15.93 15.30 -6.14
C VAL A 398 16.97 14.21 -6.23
N VAL A 399 18.04 14.37 -5.46
CA VAL A 399 19.17 13.42 -5.43
C VAL A 399 19.48 13.03 -4.00
N MET A 400 20.22 11.95 -3.85
CA MET A 400 20.83 11.56 -2.59
C MET A 400 22.32 11.90 -2.62
N GLU A 401 22.81 12.53 -1.56
CA GLU A 401 24.23 12.73 -1.28
C GLU A 401 24.64 11.94 -0.04
N GLU A 402 25.85 11.39 -0.06
CA GLU A 402 26.52 10.79 1.09
C GLU A 402 27.99 11.24 1.06
N ASP A 403 28.52 11.70 2.19
CA ASP A 403 29.89 12.22 2.32
C ASP A 403 30.29 13.27 1.26
N GLY A 404 29.33 14.09 0.83
CA GLY A 404 29.52 15.15 -0.17
C GLY A 404 29.55 14.64 -1.62
N ALA A 405 29.33 13.35 -1.87
CA ALA A 405 29.21 12.76 -3.19
C ALA A 405 27.74 12.49 -3.54
N GLU A 406 27.33 12.88 -4.75
CA GLU A 406 26.01 12.52 -5.28
C GLU A 406 25.98 11.03 -5.65
N LEU A 407 25.03 10.29 -5.06
CA LEU A 407 24.85 8.86 -5.27
C LEU A 407 23.89 8.53 -6.42
N GLY A 408 22.96 9.42 -6.74
CA GLY A 408 21.97 9.25 -7.79
C GLY A 408 20.64 9.95 -7.49
N ALA A 409 19.69 9.84 -8.42
CA ALA A 409 18.40 10.52 -8.32
C ALA A 409 17.40 9.76 -7.43
N LEU A 410 16.60 10.51 -6.68
CA LEU A 410 15.35 10.05 -6.06
C LEU A 410 14.14 10.42 -6.93
N LEU A 411 14.25 11.51 -7.70
CA LEU A 411 13.25 11.96 -8.66
C LEU A 411 13.94 12.69 -9.81
N TYR A 412 13.62 12.29 -11.04
CA TYR A 412 14.10 12.99 -12.24
C TYR A 412 13.01 13.11 -13.31
N VAL A 413 13.20 14.07 -14.22
CA VAL A 413 12.41 14.25 -15.44
C VAL A 413 13.34 14.11 -16.65
N ASP A 414 12.90 13.35 -17.65
CA ASP A 414 13.65 13.10 -18.87
C ASP A 414 12.77 13.36 -20.10
N GLU A 415 13.22 14.33 -20.90
CA GLU A 415 12.57 14.80 -22.12
C GLU A 415 13.58 14.79 -23.30
N VAL A 416 14.71 14.09 -23.15
CA VAL A 416 15.81 14.10 -24.14
C VAL A 416 16.24 12.70 -24.57
N ASN A 417 16.05 11.67 -23.75
CA ASN A 417 16.45 10.30 -24.09
C ASN A 417 15.35 9.46 -24.76
N GLN A 418 14.10 9.95 -24.76
CA GLN A 418 12.95 9.36 -25.43
C GLN A 418 11.99 10.46 -25.90
N PRO A 419 11.13 10.20 -26.91
CA PRO A 419 10.13 11.16 -27.36
C PRO A 419 9.12 11.59 -26.29
N ALA A 420 8.59 10.64 -25.50
CA ALA A 420 7.63 10.94 -24.44
C ALA A 420 8.30 11.68 -23.27
N ARG A 421 7.51 12.48 -22.55
CA ARG A 421 7.96 13.08 -21.29
C ARG A 421 7.95 12.01 -20.21
N LEU A 422 9.10 11.74 -19.60
CA LEU A 422 9.23 10.71 -18.56
C LEU A 422 9.52 11.37 -17.21
N LEU A 423 8.77 10.99 -16.18
CA LEU A 423 9.13 11.25 -14.78
C LEU A 423 9.30 9.93 -14.06
N VAL A 424 10.40 9.76 -13.32
CA VAL A 424 10.63 8.57 -12.50
C VAL A 424 11.01 9.00 -11.10
N THR A 425 10.46 8.31 -10.11
CA THR A 425 10.84 8.49 -8.71
C THR A 425 10.84 7.17 -7.95
N THR A 426 11.75 7.03 -6.99
CA THR A 426 11.77 5.89 -6.05
C THR A 426 10.80 6.08 -4.88
N MET A 427 10.11 7.22 -4.81
CA MET A 427 9.06 7.49 -3.83
C MET A 427 7.73 6.86 -4.27
N ASP A 428 6.97 6.32 -3.32
CA ASP A 428 5.75 5.53 -3.52
C ASP A 428 4.48 6.26 -3.03
N PRO A 429 4.06 7.35 -3.70
CA PRO A 429 2.99 8.21 -3.21
C PRO A 429 1.60 7.57 -3.24
N VAL A 430 1.32 6.63 -4.15
CA VAL A 430 0.05 5.88 -4.21
C VAL A 430 -0.06 4.93 -3.01
N TYR A 431 1.04 4.25 -2.65
CA TYR A 431 1.10 3.38 -1.49
C TYR A 431 0.76 4.15 -0.21
N HIS A 432 1.44 5.27 0.01
CA HIS A 432 1.31 6.06 1.23
C HIS A 432 0.00 6.82 1.31
N HIS A 433 -0.44 7.44 0.21
CA HIS A 433 -1.74 8.10 0.14
C HIS A 433 -2.87 7.10 0.44
N GLY A 434 -2.91 5.97 -0.25
CA GLY A 434 -3.92 4.92 -0.05
C GLY A 434 -3.88 4.29 1.34
N SER A 435 -2.69 4.16 1.93
CA SER A 435 -2.47 3.68 3.30
C SER A 435 -2.92 4.67 4.38
N GLY A 436 -3.21 5.93 4.04
CA GLY A 436 -3.46 6.99 5.01
C GLY A 436 -2.22 7.33 5.85
N PHE A 437 -1.01 7.21 5.27
CA PHE A 437 0.27 7.39 5.97
C PHE A 437 1.14 8.41 5.21
N MET A 438 1.90 9.24 5.92
CA MET A 438 2.80 10.26 5.34
C MET A 438 2.13 11.37 4.50
N PRO A 439 1.81 12.55 5.07
CA PRO A 439 1.19 13.65 4.31
C PRO A 439 2.00 14.14 3.10
N GLY A 440 3.33 13.99 3.11
CA GLY A 440 4.20 14.35 1.97
C GLY A 440 3.90 13.53 0.71
N ALA A 441 3.52 12.26 0.86
CA ALA A 441 3.15 11.39 -0.24
C ALA A 441 1.89 11.87 -0.97
N SER A 442 0.84 12.26 -0.24
CA SER A 442 -0.37 12.85 -0.82
C SER A 442 -0.05 14.15 -1.55
N GLN A 443 0.86 14.97 -1.01
CA GLN A 443 1.30 16.20 -1.69
C GLN A 443 2.01 15.88 -2.99
N LEU A 444 2.89 14.87 -3.02
CA LEU A 444 3.55 14.43 -4.25
C LEU A 444 2.54 13.97 -5.30
N LEU A 445 1.61 13.09 -4.92
CA LEU A 445 0.57 12.59 -5.82
C LEU A 445 -0.22 13.73 -6.44
N TYR A 446 -0.70 14.67 -5.62
CA TYR A 446 -1.46 15.83 -6.10
C TYR A 446 -0.62 16.75 -6.99
N SER A 447 0.65 16.96 -6.64
CA SER A 447 1.56 17.77 -7.45
C SER A 447 1.81 17.14 -8.82
N LEU A 448 1.99 15.82 -8.90
CA LEU A 448 2.16 15.10 -10.17
C LEU A 448 0.90 15.17 -11.03
N LEU A 449 -0.28 14.96 -10.45
CA LEU A 449 -1.55 15.05 -11.19
C LEU A 449 -1.83 16.47 -11.69
N ARG A 450 -1.56 17.50 -10.88
CA ARG A 450 -1.64 18.90 -11.32
C ARG A 450 -0.65 19.20 -12.44
N TRP A 451 0.58 18.71 -12.33
CA TRP A 451 1.60 18.90 -13.37
C TRP A 451 1.18 18.25 -14.69
N VAL A 452 0.76 16.97 -14.66
CA VAL A 452 0.27 16.26 -15.85
C VAL A 452 -0.89 17.01 -16.49
N THR A 453 -1.86 17.47 -15.69
CA THR A 453 -3.05 18.18 -16.18
C THR A 453 -2.71 19.54 -16.76
N ALA A 454 -1.94 20.36 -16.03
CA ALA A 454 -1.64 21.73 -16.41
C ALA A 454 -0.65 21.85 -17.58
N THR A 455 0.17 20.82 -17.81
CA THR A 455 1.18 20.81 -18.88
C THR A 455 0.79 19.94 -20.06
N HIS A 456 -0.38 19.29 -20.03
CA HIS A 456 -0.90 18.55 -21.16
C HIS A 456 -1.07 19.49 -22.36
N ARG A 457 -0.61 19.01 -23.52
CA ARG A 457 -0.81 19.68 -24.80
C ARG A 457 -1.57 18.71 -25.69
N PRO A 458 -2.83 18.98 -26.04
CA PRO A 458 -3.56 18.10 -26.94
C PRO A 458 -2.82 18.02 -28.28
N ALA A 459 -2.77 16.82 -28.85
CA ALA A 459 -2.22 16.64 -30.19
C ALA A 459 -2.98 17.57 -31.14
N ARG A 460 -2.28 18.50 -31.80
CA ARG A 460 -2.91 19.38 -32.79
C ARG A 460 -3.51 18.50 -33.88
N VAL A 461 -4.83 18.48 -33.98
CA VAL A 461 -5.52 17.93 -35.14
C VAL A 461 -5.03 18.73 -36.34
N SER A 462 -4.27 18.10 -37.23
CA SER A 462 -3.93 18.66 -38.53
C SER A 462 -5.22 18.81 -39.31
N VAL A 463 -5.79 20.01 -39.31
CA VAL A 463 -6.86 20.37 -40.24
C VAL A 463 -6.24 20.31 -41.64
N PRO A 464 -6.74 19.47 -42.56
CA PRO A 464 -6.30 19.51 -43.94
C PRO A 464 -6.68 20.88 -44.49
N VAL A 465 -5.70 21.65 -44.96
CA VAL A 465 -5.96 22.88 -45.71
C VAL A 465 -6.69 22.47 -47.00
N PRO A 466 -7.91 22.99 -47.28
CA PRO A 466 -8.56 22.72 -48.54
C PRO A 466 -7.70 23.29 -49.68
N ALA A 467 -7.47 22.46 -50.70
CA ALA A 467 -6.70 22.81 -51.89
C ALA A 467 -7.36 23.90 -52.73
#